data_AF-A0A3N5VJI6-F1
#
_entry.id   AF-A0A3N5VJI6-F1
#
_cell.length_a   1.000
_cell.length_b   1.000
_cell.length_c   1.000
_cell.angle_alpha   90.00
_cell.angle_beta   90.00
_cell.angle_gamma   90.00
#
_symmetry.space_group_name_H-M   'P 1'
#
loop_
_entity.id
_entity.type
_entity.pdbx_description
1 polymer ?
#
loop_
_entity_poly.entity_id
_entity_poly.type
_entity_poly.pdbx_seq_one_letter_code
_entity_poly.pdbx_strand_id
1 'polypeptide(L)'
;MQSCFTMNVTVKMDDSLCREARHRAVDRGLSLSGWIAEVLRKELAADQSAKKCLLDALAMQDAEDKAFEIPRDASVARDLAFSE
;
A
#
# COMPACT_ATOMS: atom_id res chain seq x y z
N MET A 1 2.47 7.87 24.16
CA MET A 1 1.11 7.36 24.41
C MET A 1 0.25 7.79 23.22
N GLN A 2 -0.04 6.91 22.26
CA GLN A 2 -0.97 7.23 21.19
C GLN A 2 -2.38 7.24 21.77
N SER A 3 -3.07 8.38 21.66
CA SER A 3 -4.45 8.47 22.10
C SER A 3 -5.35 7.70 21.14
N CYS A 4 -6.06 6.70 21.67
CA CYS A 4 -7.07 5.93 20.95
C CYS A 4 -8.40 6.72 20.90
N PHE A 5 -8.40 7.91 20.31
CA PHE A 5 -9.65 8.64 20.11
C PHE A 5 -10.45 7.98 18.98
N THR A 6 -11.50 7.24 19.33
CA THR A 6 -12.49 6.75 18.36
C THR A 6 -13.40 7.90 17.97
N MET A 7 -13.42 8.25 16.68
CA MET A 7 -14.30 9.28 16.13
C MET A 7 -15.52 8.65 15.46
N ASN A 8 -16.71 9.14 15.77
CA ASN A 8 -17.93 8.73 15.08
C ASN A 8 -18.01 9.42 13.72
N VAL A 9 -18.22 8.65 12.66
CA VAL A 9 -18.38 9.14 11.29
C VAL A 9 -19.66 8.57 10.70
N THR A 10 -20.52 9.44 10.17
CA THR A 10 -21.74 9.04 9.47
C THR A 10 -21.44 8.90 7.98
N VAL A 11 -21.70 7.71 7.43
CA VAL A 11 -21.51 7.42 6.00
C VAL A 11 -22.87 7.04 5.40
N LYS A 12 -23.21 7.60 4.25
CA LYS A 12 -24.38 7.17 3.46
C LYS A 12 -23.94 6.02 2.54
N MET A 13 -24.70 4.93 2.55
CA MET A 13 -24.45 3.76 1.70
C MET A 13 -25.77 3.11 1.31
N ASP A 14 -25.76 2.35 0.22
CA ASP A 14 -26.91 1.59 -0.23
C ASP A 14 -27.31 0.53 0.81
N ASP A 15 -28.61 0.26 0.92
CA ASP A 15 -29.15 -0.69 1.90
C ASP A 15 -28.61 -2.11 1.67
N SER A 16 -28.49 -2.53 0.40
CA SER A 16 -27.91 -3.81 0.01
C SER A 16 -26.46 -3.95 0.48
N LEU A 17 -25.65 -2.90 0.32
CA LEU A 17 -24.26 -2.85 0.75
C LEU A 17 -24.16 -2.93 2.29
N CYS A 18 -24.99 -2.16 2.99
CA CYS A 18 -25.03 -2.16 4.47
C CYS A 18 -25.39 -3.55 5.01
N ARG A 19 -26.37 -4.22 4.39
CA ARG A 19 -26.79 -5.56 4.76
C ARG A 19 -25.67 -6.57 4.56
N GLU A 20 -25.01 -6.54 3.41
CA GLU A 20 -23.90 -7.45 3.12
C GLU A 20 -22.71 -7.21 4.06
N ALA A 21 -22.34 -5.95 4.28
CA ALA A 21 -21.28 -5.57 5.22
C ALA A 21 -21.56 -6.09 6.63
N ARG A 22 -22.83 -6.03 7.08
CA ARG A 22 -23.23 -6.58 8.38
C ARG A 22 -23.08 -8.09 8.46
N HIS A 23 -23.51 -8.82 7.44
CA HIS A 23 -23.32 -10.28 7.42
C HIS A 23 -21.83 -10.63 7.50
N ARG A 24 -21.00 -9.99 6.67
CA ARG A 24 -19.54 -10.20 6.68
C ARG A 24 -18.89 -9.84 8.03
N ALA A 25 -19.40 -8.82 8.72
CA ALA A 25 -18.93 -8.45 10.05
C ALA A 25 -19.31 -9.52 11.09
N VAL A 26 -20.55 -10.01 11.05
CA VAL A 26 -21.05 -11.07 11.96
C VAL A 26 -20.31 -12.38 11.74
N ASP A 27 -20.06 -12.78 10.49
CA ASP A 27 -19.32 -13.99 10.16
C ASP A 27 -17.89 -13.99 10.74
N ARG A 28 -17.32 -12.80 10.96
CA ARG A 28 -16.01 -12.59 11.57
C ARG A 28 -16.05 -12.28 13.06
N GLY A 29 -17.23 -12.27 13.68
CA GLY A 29 -17.42 -11.92 15.09
C GLY A 29 -17.08 -10.47 15.43
N LEU A 30 -17.14 -9.55 14.45
CA LEU A 30 -16.81 -8.13 14.60
C LEU A 30 -18.08 -7.27 14.59
N SER A 31 -17.99 -6.08 15.20
CA SER A 31 -18.99 -5.03 14.97
C SER A 31 -18.87 -4.48 13.55
N LEU A 32 -19.94 -3.90 13.02
CA LEU A 32 -19.92 -3.28 11.68
C LEU A 32 -18.83 -2.21 11.56
N SER A 33 -18.68 -1.34 12.57
CA SER A 33 -17.64 -0.32 12.59
C SER A 33 -16.23 -0.91 12.66
N GLY A 34 -16.05 -2.00 13.42
CA GLY A 34 -14.77 -2.72 13.50
C GLY A 34 -14.39 -3.35 12.17
N TRP A 35 -15.35 -4.01 11.50
CA TRP A 35 -15.15 -4.60 10.18
C TRP A 35 -14.82 -3.54 9.13
N ILE A 36 -15.59 -2.44 9.09
CA ILE A 36 -15.33 -1.32 8.16
C ILE A 36 -13.94 -0.72 8.41
N ALA A 37 -13.53 -0.52 9.67
CA ALA A 37 -12.21 -0.01 9.99
C ALA A 37 -11.08 -0.93 9.52
N GLU A 38 -11.27 -2.25 9.62
CA GLU A 38 -10.31 -3.23 9.10
C GLU A 38 -10.20 -3.19 7.58
N VAL A 39 -11.33 -3.10 6.88
CA VAL A 39 -11.39 -2.95 5.42
C VAL A 39 -10.66 -1.67 5.00
N LEU A 40 -10.97 -0.52 5.61
CA LEU A 40 -10.31 0.74 5.30
C LEU A 40 -8.80 0.69 5.56
N ARG A 41 -8.35 0.03 6.64
CA ARG A 41 -6.93 -0.16 6.93
C ARG A 41 -6.23 -0.99 5.84
N LYS A 42 -6.89 -2.04 5.34
CA LYS A 42 -6.37 -2.89 4.26
C LYS A 42 -6.23 -2.12 2.95
N GLU A 43 -7.27 -1.38 2.57
CA GLU A 43 -7.25 -0.57 1.35
C GLU A 43 -6.18 0.53 1.42
N LEU A 44 -6.10 1.28 2.52
CA LEU A 44 -5.08 2.34 2.69
C LEU A 44 -3.65 1.78 2.73
N ALA A 45 -3.45 0.57 3.26
CA ALA A 45 -2.15 -0.09 3.25
C ALA A 45 -1.76 -0.57 1.84
N ALA A 46 -2.72 -1.10 1.06
CA ALA A 46 -2.50 -1.51 -0.32
C ALA A 46 -2.10 -0.31 -1.20
N ASP A 47 -2.78 0.82 -1.02
CA ASP A 47 -2.51 2.06 -1.78
C ASP A 47 -1.13 2.67 -1.47
N GLN A 48 -0.65 2.52 -0.23
CA GLN A 48 0.72 2.91 0.15
C GLN A 48 1.79 1.99 -0.44
N SER A 49 1.46 0.72 -0.68
CA SER A 49 2.39 -0.21 -1.31
C SER A 49 2.52 0.02 -2.82
N ALA A 50 1.44 0.45 -3.48
CA ALA A 50 1.43 0.73 -4.92
C ALA A 50 2.17 2.02 -5.31
N LYS A 51 2.27 2.99 -4.38
CA LYS A 51 2.92 4.29 -4.63
C LYS A 51 4.44 4.31 -4.45
N LYS A 52 5.06 3.20 -4.05
CA LYS A 52 6.52 3.10 -4.02
C LYS A 52 7.05 2.79 -5.41
N CYS A 53 7.09 3.81 -6.27
CA CYS A 53 7.91 3.76 -7.47
C CYS A 53 9.35 3.41 -7.05
N LEU A 54 10.04 2.57 -7.83
CA LEU A 54 11.41 2.13 -7.55
C LEU A 54 12.36 3.31 -7.27
N LEU A 55 12.13 4.44 -7.95
CA LEU A 55 12.85 5.70 -7.76
C LEU A 55 12.65 6.33 -6.37
N ASP A 56 11.44 6.21 -5.80
CA ASP A 56 11.11 6.73 -4.48
C ASP A 56 11.73 5.86 -3.36
N ALA A 57 11.85 4.56 -3.61
CA ALA A 57 12.56 3.64 -2.71
C ALA A 57 14.10 3.81 -2.76
N LEU A 58 14.63 4.29 -3.88
CA LEU A 58 16.06 4.55 -4.07
C LEU A 58 16.48 5.98 -3.71
N ALA A 59 15.53 6.90 -3.56
CA ALA A 59 15.75 8.26 -3.09
C ALA A 59 16.04 8.26 -1.57
N MET A 60 17.21 7.75 -1.18
CA MET A 60 17.75 8.03 0.14
C MET A 60 18.04 9.54 0.23
N GLN A 61 17.46 10.15 1.26
CA GLN A 61 17.32 11.59 1.51
C GLN A 61 18.64 12.36 1.74
N ASP A 62 19.79 11.79 1.36
CA ASP A 62 21.16 12.32 1.53
C ASP A 62 22.04 12.08 0.29
N ALA A 63 21.45 12.03 -0.91
CA ALA A 63 22.17 11.81 -2.16
C ALA A 63 22.20 13.05 -3.07
N GLU A 64 22.21 14.24 -2.50
CA GLU A 64 22.21 15.48 -3.30
C GLU A 64 23.51 15.73 -4.07
N ASP A 65 24.62 15.00 -3.85
CA ASP A 65 25.88 15.23 -4.60
C ASP A 65 26.76 13.98 -4.77
N LYS A 66 26.18 12.79 -4.96
CA LYS A 66 26.98 11.63 -5.40
C LYS A 66 26.55 11.22 -6.79
N ALA A 67 27.27 11.72 -7.79
CA ALA A 67 27.29 11.13 -9.11
C ALA A 67 27.54 9.63 -8.94
N PHE A 68 26.47 8.83 -9.10
CA PHE A 68 26.57 7.39 -9.11
C PHE A 68 27.28 7.01 -10.40
N GLU A 69 28.59 6.87 -10.34
CA GLU A 69 29.39 6.38 -11.46
C GLU A 69 29.02 4.92 -11.69
N ILE A 70 28.14 4.69 -12.68
CA ILE A 70 27.81 3.35 -13.14
C ILE A 70 29.12 2.72 -13.62
N PRO A 71 29.63 1.64 -12.98
CA PRO A 71 30.83 0.96 -13.43
C PRO A 71 30.54 0.30 -14.78
N ARG A 72 30.78 1.03 -15.87
CA ARG A 72 30.72 0.51 -17.24
C ARG A 72 32.05 -0.16 -17.50
N ASP A 73 32.19 -1.38 -17.00
CA ASP A 73 33.29 -2.22 -17.41
C ASP A 73 33.08 -2.61 -18.89
N ALA A 74 33.81 -1.93 -19.78
CA ALA A 74 33.75 -2.18 -21.22
C ALA A 74 34.42 -3.50 -21.62
N SER A 75 35.10 -4.18 -20.70
CA SER A 75 35.74 -5.48 -20.95
C SER A 75 34.79 -6.66 -20.80
N VAL A 76 33.58 -6.44 -20.26
CA VAL A 76 32.55 -7.46 -20.10
C VAL A 76 31.44 -7.26 -21.13
N ALA A 77 31.57 -7.93 -22.28
CA ALA A 77 30.46 -8.05 -23.22
C ALA A 77 29.33 -8.84 -22.54
N ARG A 78 28.14 -8.24 -22.45
CA ARG A 78 26.94 -8.93 -21.98
C ARG A 78 26.43 -9.80 -23.13
N ASP A 79 26.53 -11.12 -22.97
CA ASP A 79 25.85 -12.05 -23.87
C ASP A 79 24.34 -11.94 -23.69
N LEU A 80 23.71 -11.09 -24.51
CA LEU A 80 22.26 -11.00 -24.63
C LEU A 80 21.81 -11.97 -25.70
N ALA A 81 21.56 -13.22 -25.30
CA ALA A 81 20.87 -14.18 -26.15
C ALA A 81 19.37 -13.85 -26.15
N PHE A 82 18.90 -13.13 -27.18
CA PHE A 82 17.48 -13.04 -27.47
C PHE A 82 17.07 -14.38 -28.10
N SER A 83 16.37 -15.22 -27.34
CA SER A 83 15.71 -16.40 -27.92
C SER A 83 14.49 -15.93 -28.72
N GLU A 84 14.38 -16.36 -29.98
CA GLU A 84 13.26 -16.08 -30.89
C GLU A 84 11.93 -16.67 -30.42
#